data_AF-A0A7R9TZT1-F1
#
_entry.id   AF-A0A7R9TZT1-F1
#
_cell.length_a   1.000
_cell.length_b   1.000
_cell.length_c   1.000
_cell.angle_alpha   90.00
_cell.angle_beta   90.00
_cell.angle_gamma   90.00
#
_symmetry.space_group_name_H-M   'P 1'
#
loop_
_entity.id
_entity.type
_entity.pdbx_description
1 polymer ?
#
loop_
_entity_poly.entity_id
_entity_poly.type
_entity_poly.pdbx_seq_one_letter_code
_entity_poly.pdbx_strand_id
1 'polypeptide(L)'
;MAAVERRTPSDSAPDEQQARWLAESLASAKRAGLRMRRAIDEGSLRDALRCANELLGELRTSLLAPQKYYELYVAVTGELLYLRMFFEDEVAKGRGVAGLYELVQHAGNVLPRLYLLVTVGYVYVKSGGAPSKEVLKDLVEMSKGVQHPTRGLFLRTYLAQTTRGLLPDAGSEFEGEGGSLADAVDFTLQNFTSMNKLWVRMQRQGKASQRARRERERQELRDLVGKNLLILGQLEGVDVEVYGGTVLPRALEQVVACKDEIAQHYLMDCIVEGFPLEYHLETLGVLLAALPKLHPSVDAAAVLQRIADRIAAHAASGAEGAAEEVAAARACELVLGCCDAIASAEQPRPRVAIVSAYSAALALTLRIRRDRIEMVDELLARAAAALSA
;
A
#
# COMPACT_ATOMS: atom_id res chain seq x y z
N MET A 1 6.58 40.38 -5.94
CA MET A 1 6.52 38.91 -5.90
C MET A 1 5.93 38.47 -4.58
N ALA A 2 4.59 38.48 -4.48
CA ALA A 2 3.88 38.22 -3.24
C ALA A 2 4.11 36.78 -2.77
N ALA A 3 4.62 36.65 -1.54
CA ALA A 3 4.74 35.39 -0.84
C ALA A 3 3.34 34.77 -0.70
N VAL A 4 3.14 33.62 -1.33
CA VAL A 4 2.01 32.72 -1.01
C VAL A 4 2.37 32.04 0.31
N GLU A 5 2.23 32.79 1.41
CA GLU A 5 2.33 32.24 2.75
C GLU A 5 1.06 31.42 3.05
N ARG A 6 1.26 30.09 3.04
CA ARG A 6 0.69 29.09 3.95
C ARG A 6 -0.74 29.38 4.45
N ARG A 7 -1.76 29.04 3.64
CA ARG A 7 -3.07 28.71 4.20
C ARG A 7 -2.92 27.44 5.04
N THR A 8 -3.19 27.55 6.34
CA THR A 8 -3.23 26.44 7.29
C THR A 8 -4.27 25.39 6.86
N PRO A 9 -4.13 24.12 7.29
CA PRO A 9 -5.14 23.11 7.01
C PRO A 9 -6.47 23.61 7.56
N SER A 10 -7.55 23.51 6.79
CA SER A 10 -8.85 24.03 7.22
C SER A 10 -9.31 23.31 8.48
N ASP A 11 -9.29 24.02 9.60
CA ASP A 11 -10.16 23.78 10.74
C ASP A 11 -11.58 23.64 10.18
N SER A 12 -12.16 22.43 10.30
CA SER A 12 -13.52 22.04 9.88
C SER A 12 -14.22 23.03 8.94
N ALA A 13 -13.70 23.21 7.72
CA ALA A 13 -14.40 24.04 6.75
C ALA A 13 -15.74 23.36 6.48
N PRO A 14 -16.87 24.09 6.52
CA PRO A 14 -18.17 23.54 6.18
C PRO A 14 -18.11 22.80 4.85
N ASP A 15 -18.90 21.74 4.69
CA ASP A 15 -18.90 20.93 3.46
C ASP A 15 -19.12 21.78 2.20
N GLU A 16 -19.92 22.84 2.30
CA GLU A 16 -20.13 23.83 1.23
C GLU A 16 -18.83 24.54 0.83
N GLN A 17 -17.98 24.88 1.79
CA GLN A 17 -16.69 25.54 1.54
C GLN A 17 -15.69 24.58 0.92
N GLN A 18 -15.67 23.31 1.35
CA GLN A 18 -14.89 22.25 0.72
C GLN A 18 -15.34 22.02 -0.73
N ALA A 19 -16.65 21.97 -0.97
CA ALA A 19 -17.23 21.82 -2.30
C ALA A 19 -16.87 23.00 -3.21
N ARG A 20 -16.90 24.24 -2.68
CA ARG A 20 -16.48 25.43 -3.42
C ARG A 20 -15.02 25.39 -3.81
N TRP A 21 -14.11 25.08 -2.87
CA TRP A 21 -12.67 24.96 -3.17
C TRP A 21 -12.41 23.87 -4.20
N LEU A 22 -13.09 22.73 -4.09
CA LEU A 22 -12.99 21.66 -5.06
C LEU A 22 -13.47 22.11 -6.45
N ALA A 23 -14.63 22.77 -6.53
CA ALA A 23 -15.18 23.26 -7.79
C ALA A 23 -14.26 24.28 -8.48
N GLU A 24 -13.64 25.18 -7.70
CA GLU A 24 -12.66 26.15 -8.20
C GLU A 24 -11.42 25.44 -8.77
N SER A 25 -10.83 24.48 -8.04
CA SER A 25 -9.68 23.71 -8.51
C SER A 25 -10.02 22.80 -9.70
N LEU A 26 -11.18 22.15 -9.72
CA LEU A 26 -11.63 21.34 -10.86
C LEU A 26 -11.87 22.19 -12.11
N ALA A 27 -12.46 23.38 -11.96
CA ALA A 27 -12.63 24.29 -13.08
C ALA A 27 -11.29 24.77 -13.64
N SER A 28 -10.33 25.08 -12.76
CA SER A 28 -8.96 25.42 -13.14
C SER A 28 -8.27 24.27 -13.87
N ALA A 29 -8.33 23.05 -13.30
CA ALA A 29 -7.79 21.84 -13.89
C ALA A 29 -8.39 21.55 -15.27
N LYS A 30 -9.72 21.65 -15.42
CA LYS A 30 -10.41 21.45 -16.70
C LYS A 30 -9.96 22.46 -17.76
N ARG A 31 -9.79 23.74 -17.40
CA ARG A 31 -9.28 24.78 -18.31
C ARG A 31 -7.83 24.51 -18.73
N ALA A 32 -6.98 24.08 -17.79
CA ALA A 32 -5.59 23.71 -18.09
C ALA A 32 -5.51 22.45 -18.96
N GLY A 33 -6.30 21.42 -18.67
CA GLY A 33 -6.39 20.19 -19.46
C GLY A 33 -6.87 20.43 -20.89
N LEU A 34 -7.90 21.27 -21.10
CA LEU A 34 -8.35 21.64 -22.45
C LEU A 34 -7.24 22.35 -23.24
N ARG A 35 -6.53 23.30 -22.62
CA ARG A 35 -5.39 23.99 -23.27
C ARG A 35 -4.24 23.03 -23.56
N MET A 36 -3.97 22.09 -22.65
CA MET A 36 -2.97 21.06 -22.84
C MET A 36 -3.28 20.19 -24.05
N ARG A 37 -4.53 19.72 -24.19
CA ARG A 37 -4.97 18.92 -25.35
C ARG A 37 -4.84 19.69 -26.66
N ARG A 38 -5.24 20.96 -26.69
CA ARG A 38 -5.03 21.81 -27.88
C ARG A 38 -3.55 21.94 -28.24
N ALA A 39 -2.69 22.17 -27.24
CA ALA A 39 -1.24 22.24 -27.47
C ALA A 39 -0.65 20.90 -27.94
N ILE A 40 -1.22 19.77 -27.50
CA ILE A 40 -0.89 18.43 -27.98
C ILE A 40 -1.29 18.28 -29.46
N ASP A 41 -2.52 18.67 -29.83
CA ASP A 41 -3.01 18.62 -31.21
C ASP A 41 -2.17 19.51 -32.16
N GLU A 42 -1.69 20.66 -31.66
CA GLU A 42 -0.79 21.57 -32.37
C GLU A 42 0.67 21.09 -32.40
N GLY A 43 1.03 20.04 -31.64
CA GLY A 43 2.39 19.52 -31.53
C GLY A 43 3.35 20.39 -30.70
N SER A 44 2.85 21.38 -29.95
CA SER A 44 3.68 22.26 -29.13
C SER A 44 4.00 21.64 -27.77
N LEU A 45 5.13 20.93 -27.70
CA LEU A 45 5.64 20.32 -26.46
C LEU A 45 5.79 21.34 -25.31
N ARG A 46 6.30 22.54 -25.62
CA ARG A 46 6.55 23.58 -24.60
C ARG A 46 5.25 24.07 -23.97
N ASP A 47 4.20 24.26 -24.78
CA ASP A 47 2.92 24.76 -24.28
C ASP A 47 2.12 23.64 -23.60
N ALA A 48 2.23 22.40 -24.10
CA ALA A 48 1.68 21.21 -23.43
C ALA A 48 2.28 21.05 -22.02
N LEU A 49 3.60 21.11 -21.87
CA LEU A 49 4.28 21.02 -20.57
C LEU A 49 3.93 22.19 -19.64
N ARG A 50 3.79 23.42 -20.18
CA ARG A 50 3.36 24.58 -19.38
C ARG A 50 1.96 24.35 -18.81
N CYS A 51 1.02 23.93 -19.65
CA CYS A 51 -0.35 23.64 -19.24
C CYS A 51 -0.41 22.45 -18.26
N ALA A 52 0.40 21.41 -18.48
CA ALA A 52 0.52 20.28 -17.56
C ALA A 52 1.05 20.70 -16.18
N ASN A 53 2.05 21.58 -16.14
CA ASN A 53 2.57 22.10 -14.87
C ASN A 53 1.56 23.01 -14.14
N GLU A 54 0.74 23.77 -14.88
CA GLU A 54 -0.39 24.53 -14.31
C GLU A 54 -1.45 23.58 -13.74
N LEU A 55 -1.85 22.56 -14.50
CA LEU A 55 -2.79 21.52 -14.10
C LEU A 55 -2.34 20.80 -12.81
N LEU A 56 -1.09 20.32 -12.79
CA LEU A 56 -0.49 19.66 -11.63
C LEU A 56 -0.27 20.61 -10.45
N GLY A 57 -0.25 21.92 -10.71
CA GLY A 57 -0.21 22.96 -9.69
C GLY A 57 -1.38 22.87 -8.71
N GLU A 58 -2.56 22.44 -9.17
CA GLU A 58 -3.78 22.29 -8.35
C GLU A 58 -3.59 21.22 -7.25
N LEU A 59 -2.82 20.17 -7.51
CA LEU A 59 -2.53 19.11 -6.52
C LEU A 59 -1.67 19.61 -5.35
N ARG A 60 -1.14 20.83 -5.42
CA ARG A 60 -0.39 21.46 -4.33
C ARG A 60 -1.29 22.08 -3.27
N THR A 61 -2.61 21.96 -3.37
CA THR A 61 -3.52 22.41 -2.32
C THR A 61 -3.36 21.59 -1.03
N SER A 62 -3.57 22.24 0.13
CA SER A 62 -3.77 21.60 1.45
C SER A 62 -5.14 21.95 2.03
N LEU A 63 -6.02 22.56 1.23
CA LEU A 63 -7.34 23.00 1.67
C LEU A 63 -8.36 21.87 1.63
N LEU A 64 -8.15 20.89 0.75
CA LEU A 64 -9.10 19.81 0.52
C LEU A 64 -8.93 18.67 1.53
N ALA A 65 -10.05 18.17 2.04
CA ALA A 65 -10.11 16.89 2.73
C ALA A 65 -9.75 15.73 1.79
N PRO A 66 -9.30 14.56 2.31
CA PRO A 66 -8.83 13.43 1.49
C PRO A 66 -9.79 12.99 0.38
N GLN A 67 -11.09 12.87 0.66
CA GLN A 67 -12.08 12.49 -0.35
C GLN A 67 -12.13 13.50 -1.51
N LYS A 68 -12.20 14.80 -1.19
CA LYS A 68 -12.24 15.87 -2.19
C LYS A 68 -10.91 15.99 -2.94
N TYR A 69 -9.79 15.75 -2.25
CA TYR A 69 -8.48 15.67 -2.89
C TYR A 69 -8.40 14.48 -3.86
N TYR A 70 -9.02 13.34 -3.52
CA TYR A 70 -9.10 12.18 -4.41
C TYR A 70 -9.89 12.50 -5.70
N GLU A 71 -11.03 13.20 -5.59
CA GLU A 71 -11.79 13.65 -6.76
C GLU A 71 -10.93 14.54 -7.69
N LEU A 72 -10.20 15.51 -7.13
CA LEU A 72 -9.26 16.34 -7.89
C LEU A 72 -8.11 15.51 -8.49
N TYR A 73 -7.56 14.57 -7.72
CA TYR A 73 -6.50 13.67 -8.17
C TYR A 73 -6.92 12.85 -9.38
N VAL A 74 -8.11 12.25 -9.35
CA VAL A 74 -8.65 11.47 -10.49
C VAL A 74 -8.81 12.35 -11.72
N ALA A 75 -9.36 13.56 -11.57
CA ALA A 75 -9.51 14.49 -12.69
C ALA A 75 -8.16 14.88 -13.30
N VAL A 76 -7.17 15.23 -12.47
CA VAL A 76 -5.83 15.64 -12.95
C VAL A 76 -5.08 14.49 -13.59
N THR A 77 -5.06 13.31 -12.95
CA THR A 77 -4.34 12.15 -13.48
C THR A 77 -4.97 11.58 -14.75
N GLY A 78 -6.29 11.71 -14.92
CA GLY A 78 -6.97 11.39 -16.18
C GLY A 78 -6.49 12.23 -17.36
N GLU A 79 -6.18 13.52 -17.14
CA GLU A 79 -5.61 14.38 -18.18
C GLU A 79 -4.15 14.01 -18.50
N LEU A 80 -3.36 13.53 -17.52
CA LEU A 80 -1.98 13.10 -17.76
C LEU A 80 -1.87 11.90 -18.70
N LEU A 81 -2.93 11.11 -18.89
CA LEU A 81 -2.94 10.03 -19.87
C LEU A 81 -2.75 10.56 -21.29
N TYR A 82 -3.39 11.68 -21.64
CA TYR A 82 -3.22 12.32 -22.95
C TYR A 82 -1.79 12.85 -23.12
N LEU A 83 -1.22 13.40 -22.05
CA LEU A 83 0.17 13.85 -22.06
C LEU A 83 1.15 12.69 -22.24
N ARG A 84 0.86 11.54 -21.63
CA ARG A 84 1.65 10.32 -21.82
C ARG A 84 1.63 9.85 -23.27
N MET A 85 0.44 9.73 -23.87
CA MET A 85 0.29 9.34 -25.28
C MET A 85 1.04 10.31 -26.20
N PHE A 86 0.97 11.61 -25.91
CA PHE A 86 1.74 12.62 -26.65
C PHE A 86 3.26 12.43 -26.54
N PHE A 87 3.77 12.06 -25.36
CA PHE A 87 5.19 11.73 -25.22
C PHE A 87 5.59 10.47 -25.99
N GLU A 88 4.74 9.43 -26.00
CA GLU A 88 4.95 8.23 -26.80
C GLU A 88 5.04 8.58 -28.30
N ASP A 89 4.14 9.43 -28.80
CA ASP A 89 4.15 9.92 -30.18
C ASP A 89 5.38 10.77 -30.51
N GLU A 90 5.79 11.68 -29.62
CA GLU A 90 6.99 12.51 -29.83
C GLU A 90 8.26 11.67 -29.91
N VAL A 91 8.35 10.62 -29.10
CA VAL A 91 9.46 9.66 -29.14
C VAL A 91 9.43 8.86 -30.43
N ALA A 92 8.24 8.41 -30.88
CA ALA A 92 8.08 7.73 -32.15
C ALA A 92 8.48 8.61 -33.36
N LYS A 93 8.32 9.93 -33.27
CA LYS A 93 8.81 10.91 -34.28
C LYS A 93 10.33 11.13 -34.24
N GLY A 94 11.07 10.45 -33.36
CA GLY A 94 12.52 10.50 -33.27
C GLY A 94 13.07 11.50 -32.24
N ARG A 95 12.23 12.06 -31.36
CA ARG A 95 12.72 12.87 -30.24
C ARG A 95 13.45 12.00 -29.23
N GLY A 96 14.64 12.44 -28.81
CA GLY A 96 15.41 11.75 -27.77
C GLY A 96 14.68 11.73 -26.42
N VAL A 97 14.44 10.53 -25.89
CA VAL A 97 13.68 10.32 -24.64
C VAL A 97 14.43 10.84 -23.42
N ALA A 98 15.76 10.70 -23.40
CA ALA A 98 16.61 11.23 -22.33
C ALA A 98 16.45 12.75 -22.17
N GLY A 99 16.36 13.47 -23.29
CA GLY A 99 16.14 14.92 -23.29
C GLY A 99 14.75 15.30 -22.75
N LEU A 100 13.72 14.49 -23.02
CA LEU A 100 12.40 14.67 -22.40
C LEU A 100 12.45 14.44 -20.88
N TYR A 101 13.17 13.41 -20.43
CA TYR A 101 13.33 13.08 -19.01
C TYR A 101 14.06 14.18 -18.24
N GLU A 102 15.07 14.81 -18.86
CA GLU A 102 15.74 15.99 -18.30
C GLU A 102 14.83 17.23 -18.32
N LEU A 103 14.15 17.49 -19.43
CA LEU A 103 13.32 18.68 -19.62
C LEU A 103 12.24 18.83 -18.54
N VAL A 104 11.56 17.74 -18.19
CA VAL A 104 10.50 17.78 -17.17
C VAL A 104 11.04 18.06 -15.77
N GLN A 105 12.33 17.83 -15.51
CA GLN A 105 12.95 18.12 -14.21
C GLN A 105 13.14 19.62 -13.96
N HIS A 106 13.13 20.45 -15.00
CA HIS A 106 13.18 21.91 -14.86
C HIS A 106 11.89 22.52 -14.29
N ALA A 107 10.83 21.73 -14.07
CA ALA A 107 9.64 22.19 -13.38
C ALA A 107 9.97 22.66 -11.95
N GLY A 108 9.78 23.96 -11.68
CA GLY A 108 10.22 24.57 -10.43
C GLY A 108 9.62 23.95 -9.16
N ASN A 109 8.36 23.51 -9.21
CA ASN A 109 7.69 22.88 -8.07
C ASN A 109 7.92 21.36 -8.05
N VAL A 110 8.32 20.83 -6.89
CA VAL A 110 8.63 19.40 -6.72
C VAL A 110 7.47 18.46 -7.05
N LEU A 111 6.24 18.82 -6.67
CA LEU A 111 5.09 17.93 -6.88
C LEU A 111 4.74 17.78 -8.38
N PRO A 112 4.48 18.86 -9.15
CA PRO A 112 4.34 18.76 -10.61
C PRO A 112 5.50 18.05 -11.29
N ARG A 113 6.75 18.37 -10.89
CA ARG A 113 7.94 17.75 -11.44
C ARG A 113 7.90 16.24 -11.32
N LEU A 114 7.57 15.70 -10.15
CA LEU A 114 7.56 14.25 -9.93
C LEU A 114 6.42 13.55 -10.66
N TYR A 115 5.24 14.16 -10.80
CA TYR A 115 4.19 13.59 -11.65
C TYR A 115 4.65 13.51 -13.11
N LEU A 116 5.19 14.61 -13.65
CA LEU A 116 5.74 14.62 -15.02
C LEU A 116 6.89 13.61 -15.18
N LEU A 117 7.77 13.50 -14.19
CA LEU A 117 8.89 12.58 -14.19
C LEU A 117 8.42 11.12 -14.23
N VAL A 118 7.38 10.78 -13.46
CA VAL A 118 6.76 9.44 -13.52
C VAL A 118 6.11 9.20 -14.89
N THR A 119 5.41 10.20 -15.45
CA THR A 119 4.79 10.09 -16.79
C THR A 119 5.83 9.87 -17.89
N VAL A 120 6.91 10.64 -17.91
CA VAL A 120 7.99 10.48 -18.90
C VAL A 120 8.82 9.23 -18.60
N GLY A 121 9.07 8.91 -17.34
CA GLY A 121 9.79 7.72 -16.91
C GLY A 121 9.11 6.43 -17.41
N TYR A 122 7.77 6.42 -17.45
CA TYR A 122 7.05 5.34 -18.10
C TYR A 122 7.44 5.17 -19.57
N VAL A 123 7.38 6.27 -20.33
CA VAL A 123 7.72 6.27 -21.76
C VAL A 123 9.19 5.94 -21.98
N TYR A 124 10.06 6.34 -21.04
CA TYR A 124 11.49 6.09 -21.10
C TYR A 124 11.83 4.60 -21.03
N VAL A 125 11.18 3.88 -20.13
CA VAL A 125 11.32 2.41 -20.05
C VAL A 125 10.67 1.75 -21.26
N LYS A 126 9.44 2.14 -21.62
CA LYS A 126 8.69 1.48 -22.70
C LYS A 126 9.32 1.65 -24.08
N SER A 127 10.05 2.74 -24.31
CA SER A 127 10.81 2.98 -25.55
C SER A 127 12.18 2.31 -25.58
N GLY A 128 12.57 1.57 -24.52
CA GLY A 128 13.88 0.93 -24.43
C GLY A 128 15.02 1.93 -24.22
N GLY A 129 14.73 3.15 -23.76
CA GLY A 129 15.75 4.18 -23.58
C GLY A 129 16.62 3.99 -22.34
N ALA A 130 16.13 3.25 -21.33
CA ALA A 130 16.90 2.86 -20.14
C ALA A 130 16.32 1.56 -19.53
N PRO A 131 17.13 0.77 -18.81
CA PRO A 131 16.65 -0.40 -18.08
C PRO A 131 15.56 -0.02 -17.07
N SER A 132 14.52 -0.85 -16.96
CA SER A 132 13.40 -0.61 -16.05
C SER A 132 13.86 -0.41 -14.60
N LYS A 133 14.76 -1.26 -14.10
CA LYS A 133 15.31 -1.19 -12.74
C LYS A 133 15.91 0.18 -12.39
N GLU A 134 16.58 0.82 -13.35
CA GLU A 134 17.28 2.09 -13.11
C GLU A 134 16.27 3.23 -12.97
N VAL A 135 15.31 3.29 -13.91
CA VAL A 135 14.26 4.30 -13.90
C VAL A 135 13.35 4.11 -12.69
N LEU A 136 12.92 2.88 -12.39
CA LEU A 136 12.08 2.59 -11.22
C LEU A 136 12.78 2.98 -9.92
N LYS A 137 14.07 2.64 -9.77
CA LYS A 137 14.88 3.02 -8.61
C LYS A 137 15.01 4.53 -8.48
N ASP A 138 15.28 5.25 -9.57
CA ASP A 138 15.33 6.71 -9.56
C ASP A 138 13.98 7.32 -9.15
N LEU A 139 12.87 6.88 -9.76
CA LEU A 139 11.54 7.42 -9.47
C LEU A 139 11.11 7.21 -8.00
N VAL A 140 11.38 6.03 -7.42
CA VAL A 140 11.02 5.77 -6.00
C VAL A 140 11.89 6.54 -5.02
N GLU A 141 13.17 6.77 -5.36
CA GLU A 141 14.12 7.61 -4.61
C GLU A 141 13.74 9.09 -4.68
N MET A 142 13.50 9.61 -5.88
CA MET A 142 13.10 11.01 -6.10
C MET A 142 11.74 11.32 -5.45
N SER A 143 10.85 10.33 -5.36
CA SER A 143 9.58 10.43 -4.63
C SER A 143 9.76 10.64 -3.12
N LYS A 144 10.96 10.47 -2.55
CA LYS A 144 11.26 10.88 -1.15
C LYS A 144 11.22 12.42 -0.99
N GLY A 145 11.27 13.19 -2.07
CA GLY A 145 11.16 14.66 -2.01
C GLY A 145 9.81 15.18 -1.49
N VAL A 146 8.75 14.37 -1.50
CA VAL A 146 7.40 14.78 -1.05
C VAL A 146 7.06 14.14 0.29
N GLN A 147 7.25 14.92 1.37
CA GLN A 147 7.03 14.49 2.75
C GLN A 147 5.64 14.85 3.31
N HIS A 148 4.81 15.58 2.56
CA HIS A 148 3.43 15.87 2.96
C HIS A 148 2.58 14.59 2.83
N PRO A 149 1.90 14.10 3.88
CA PRO A 149 1.23 12.80 3.85
C PRO A 149 0.24 12.59 2.71
N THR A 150 -0.79 13.44 2.59
CA THR A 150 -1.82 13.27 1.55
C THR A 150 -1.21 13.30 0.14
N ARG A 151 -0.47 14.38 -0.17
CA ARG A 151 0.16 14.56 -1.49
C ARG A 151 1.16 13.45 -1.83
N GLY A 152 1.95 13.01 -0.84
CA GLY A 152 2.93 11.94 -1.00
C GLY A 152 2.27 10.58 -1.19
N LEU A 153 1.17 10.28 -0.49
CA LEU A 153 0.39 9.06 -0.69
C LEU A 153 -0.20 9.00 -2.11
N PHE A 154 -0.79 10.10 -2.59
CA PHE A 154 -1.34 10.16 -3.95
C PHE A 154 -0.25 10.09 -5.03
N LEU A 155 0.87 10.80 -4.86
CA LEU A 155 2.00 10.69 -5.79
C LEU A 155 2.55 9.26 -5.87
N ARG A 156 2.73 8.60 -4.72
CA ARG A 156 3.24 7.22 -4.67
C ARG A 156 2.22 6.19 -5.16
N THR A 157 0.93 6.49 -5.03
CA THR A 157 -0.13 5.71 -5.69
C THR A 157 -0.03 5.86 -7.20
N TYR A 158 0.13 7.09 -7.71
CA TYR A 158 0.32 7.33 -9.13
C TYR A 158 1.56 6.63 -9.69
N LEU A 159 2.67 6.67 -8.94
CA LEU A 159 3.89 5.92 -9.25
C LEU A 159 3.57 4.44 -9.41
N ALA A 160 3.04 3.79 -8.35
CA ALA A 160 2.75 2.36 -8.37
C ALA A 160 1.78 1.95 -9.49
N GLN A 161 0.74 2.76 -9.75
CA GLN A 161 -0.24 2.49 -10.80
C GLN A 161 0.36 2.64 -12.20
N THR A 162 1.17 3.68 -12.42
CA THR A 162 1.76 3.97 -13.73
C THR A 162 2.84 2.95 -14.07
N THR A 163 3.68 2.59 -13.10
CA THR A 163 4.83 1.71 -13.32
C THR A 163 4.54 0.22 -13.13
N ARG A 164 3.31 -0.17 -12.74
CA ARG A 164 2.93 -1.57 -12.53
C ARG A 164 3.28 -2.45 -13.74
N GLY A 165 2.93 -1.99 -14.94
CA GLY A 165 3.21 -2.73 -16.18
C GLY A 165 4.67 -2.68 -16.62
N LEU A 166 5.56 -2.06 -15.85
CA LEU A 166 6.99 -1.95 -16.14
C LEU A 166 7.85 -2.79 -15.20
N LEU A 167 7.24 -3.47 -14.23
CA LEU A 167 7.97 -4.25 -13.25
C LEU A 167 8.69 -5.42 -13.95
N PRO A 168 10.00 -5.63 -13.66
CA PRO A 168 10.71 -6.83 -14.10
C PRO A 168 10.19 -8.03 -13.30
N ASP A 169 9.16 -8.68 -13.83
CA ASP A 169 8.48 -9.84 -13.26
C ASP A 169 8.74 -11.06 -14.16
N ALA A 170 8.50 -12.26 -13.65
CA ALA A 170 8.69 -13.49 -14.40
C ALA A 170 7.85 -13.47 -15.70
N GLY A 171 8.53 -13.64 -16.84
CA GLY A 171 7.89 -13.60 -18.16
C GLY A 171 7.52 -12.21 -18.67
N SER A 172 7.92 -11.13 -17.98
CA SER A 172 7.69 -9.77 -18.43
C SER A 172 8.75 -9.34 -19.48
N GLU A 173 8.40 -8.40 -20.35
CA GLU A 173 9.33 -7.85 -21.36
C GLU A 173 10.54 -7.11 -20.74
N PHE A 174 10.51 -6.87 -19.43
CA PHE A 174 11.54 -6.17 -18.68
C PHE A 174 12.43 -7.11 -17.85
N GLU A 175 12.16 -8.42 -17.88
CA GLU A 175 13.02 -9.43 -17.27
C GLU A 175 14.36 -9.54 -18.02
N GLY A 176 15.47 -9.62 -17.27
CA GLY A 176 16.82 -9.72 -17.84
C GLY A 176 17.56 -8.38 -17.83
N GLU A 177 17.80 -7.78 -19.00
CA GLU A 177 18.52 -6.50 -19.09
C GLU A 177 17.79 -5.37 -18.35
N GLY A 178 16.45 -5.38 -18.39
CA GLY A 178 15.61 -4.42 -17.71
C GLY A 178 15.60 -4.55 -16.19
N GLY A 179 15.92 -5.72 -15.64
CA GLY A 179 15.94 -5.99 -14.20
C GLY A 179 15.52 -7.41 -13.85
N SER A 180 15.45 -7.66 -12.55
CA SER A 180 15.05 -8.94 -11.96
C SER A 180 13.83 -8.79 -11.08
N LEU A 181 13.17 -9.91 -10.76
CA LEU A 181 12.09 -9.96 -9.77
C LEU A 181 12.47 -9.29 -8.44
N ALA A 182 13.73 -9.44 -8.00
CA ALA A 182 14.22 -8.81 -6.79
C ALA A 182 14.11 -7.27 -6.86
N ASP A 183 14.41 -6.66 -8.02
CA ASP A 183 14.27 -5.23 -8.24
C ASP A 183 12.80 -4.79 -8.17
N ALA A 184 11.86 -5.58 -8.71
CA ALA A 184 10.42 -5.31 -8.62
C ALA A 184 9.90 -5.39 -7.18
N VAL A 185 10.32 -6.41 -6.45
CA VAL A 185 9.98 -6.60 -5.02
C VAL A 185 10.57 -5.46 -4.18
N ASP A 186 11.83 -5.09 -4.40
CA ASP A 186 12.50 -3.99 -3.69
C ASP A 186 11.83 -2.65 -3.93
N PHE A 187 11.55 -2.33 -5.19
CA PHE A 187 10.83 -1.12 -5.58
C PHE A 187 9.47 -1.02 -4.85
N THR A 188 8.70 -2.12 -4.88
CA THR A 188 7.34 -2.13 -4.32
C THR A 188 7.36 -2.07 -2.80
N LEU A 189 8.27 -2.80 -2.13
CA LEU A 189 8.44 -2.75 -0.67
C LEU A 189 8.98 -1.41 -0.18
N GLN A 190 9.86 -0.76 -0.95
CA GLN A 190 10.34 0.58 -0.65
C GLN A 190 9.22 1.62 -0.75
N ASN A 191 8.38 1.50 -1.78
CA ASN A 191 7.22 2.36 -1.93
C ASN A 191 6.21 2.13 -0.79
N PHE A 192 5.89 0.88 -0.49
CA PHE A 192 5.06 0.47 0.65
C PHE A 192 5.55 1.07 1.97
N THR A 193 6.84 0.90 2.28
CA THR A 193 7.47 1.43 3.50
C THR A 193 7.30 2.95 3.60
N SER A 194 7.53 3.67 2.50
CA SER A 194 7.41 5.12 2.46
C SER A 194 5.95 5.56 2.63
N MET A 195 5.01 4.87 1.99
CA MET A 195 3.57 5.15 2.11
C MET A 195 3.05 4.87 3.52
N ASN A 196 3.44 3.75 4.14
CA ASN A 196 3.08 3.44 5.52
C ASN A 196 3.58 4.53 6.48
N LYS A 197 4.83 4.99 6.33
CA LYS A 197 5.38 6.09 7.14
C LYS A 197 4.62 7.40 6.97
N LEU A 198 4.22 7.76 5.73
CA LEU A 198 3.40 8.95 5.47
C LEU A 198 2.01 8.82 6.09
N TRP A 199 1.40 7.65 5.97
CA TRP A 199 0.07 7.37 6.50
C TRP A 199 0.03 7.41 8.02
N VAL A 200 1.01 6.80 8.70
CA VAL A 200 1.17 6.89 10.17
C VAL A 200 1.47 8.32 10.60
N ARG A 201 2.26 9.08 9.81
CA ARG A 201 2.54 10.49 10.09
C ARG A 201 1.28 11.35 10.11
N MET A 202 0.25 11.01 9.33
CA MET A 202 -1.04 11.71 9.40
C MET A 202 -1.60 11.74 10.82
N GLN A 203 -1.42 10.69 11.61
CA GLN A 203 -1.93 10.64 12.98
C GLN A 203 -1.38 11.76 13.87
N ARG A 204 -0.12 12.16 13.63
CA ARG A 204 0.63 13.12 14.44
C ARG A 204 0.57 14.56 13.92
N GLN A 205 -0.03 14.79 12.75
CA GLN A 205 -0.13 16.14 12.18
C GLN A 205 -1.34 16.89 12.75
N GLY A 206 -1.14 18.13 13.22
CA GLY A 206 -2.23 18.98 13.70
C GLY A 206 -2.54 18.83 15.20
N LYS A 207 -3.64 19.45 15.64
CA LYS A 207 -3.99 19.59 17.07
C LYS A 207 -4.53 18.28 17.65
N ALA A 208 -4.34 18.03 18.95
CA ALA A 208 -4.85 16.83 19.61
C ALA A 208 -6.38 16.66 19.48
N SER A 209 -7.14 17.77 19.52
CA SER A 209 -8.60 17.78 19.35
C SER A 209 -9.09 17.21 18.01
N GLN A 210 -8.24 17.19 16.99
CA GLN A 210 -8.58 16.72 15.65
C GLN A 210 -8.28 15.23 15.44
N ARG A 211 -7.88 14.50 16.48
CA ARG A 211 -7.51 13.08 16.40
C ARG A 211 -8.57 12.22 15.72
N ALA A 212 -9.82 12.29 16.17
CA ALA A 212 -10.91 11.48 15.60
C ALA A 212 -11.16 11.78 14.11
N ARG A 213 -11.00 13.03 13.68
CA ARG A 213 -11.09 13.41 12.26
C ARG A 213 -9.95 12.76 11.46
N ARG A 214 -8.72 12.83 11.97
CA ARG A 214 -7.56 12.23 11.29
C ARG A 214 -7.67 10.72 11.20
N GLU A 215 -8.20 10.07 12.22
CA GLU A 215 -8.44 8.62 12.18
C GLU A 215 -9.44 8.25 11.07
N ARG A 216 -10.54 9.01 10.90
CA ARG A 216 -11.47 8.83 9.77
C ARG A 216 -10.79 9.07 8.41
N GLU A 217 -10.11 10.19 8.26
CA GLU A 217 -9.35 10.53 7.05
C GLU A 217 -8.29 9.47 6.69
N ARG A 218 -7.66 8.86 7.71
CA ARG A 218 -6.70 7.78 7.53
C ARG A 218 -7.37 6.48 7.09
N GLN A 219 -8.54 6.16 7.63
CA GLN A 219 -9.32 5.00 7.19
C GLN A 219 -9.72 5.11 5.72
N GLU A 220 -10.08 6.30 5.25
CA GLU A 220 -10.40 6.55 3.83
C GLU A 220 -9.20 6.32 2.89
N LEU A 221 -7.98 6.61 3.35
CA LEU A 221 -6.76 6.50 2.55
C LEU A 221 -6.02 5.17 2.69
N ARG A 222 -6.51 4.24 3.53
CA ARG A 222 -5.83 2.97 3.83
C ARG A 222 -5.53 2.14 2.57
N ASP A 223 -6.47 2.14 1.62
CA ASP A 223 -6.37 1.38 0.37
C ASP A 223 -5.24 1.86 -0.54
N LEU A 224 -4.80 3.11 -0.39
CA LEU A 224 -3.63 3.60 -1.12
C LEU A 224 -2.36 2.83 -0.70
N VAL A 225 -2.22 2.53 0.58
CA VAL A 225 -1.06 1.81 1.13
C VAL A 225 -1.16 0.32 0.79
N GLY A 226 -2.34 -0.27 1.01
CA GLY A 226 -2.60 -1.71 0.78
C GLY A 226 -2.38 -2.16 -0.65
N LYS A 227 -2.60 -1.28 -1.65
CA LYS A 227 -2.32 -1.55 -3.07
C LYS A 227 -0.91 -2.07 -3.36
N ASN A 228 0.10 -1.66 -2.58
CA ASN A 228 1.47 -2.17 -2.79
C ASN A 228 1.57 -3.67 -2.44
N LEU A 229 0.90 -4.11 -1.37
CA LEU A 229 0.86 -5.53 -0.99
C LEU A 229 0.06 -6.35 -2.02
N LEU A 230 -1.03 -5.78 -2.53
CA LEU A 230 -1.78 -6.40 -3.62
C LEU A 230 -0.94 -6.54 -4.89
N ILE A 231 -0.13 -5.53 -5.25
CA ILE A 231 0.79 -5.63 -6.40
C ILE A 231 1.78 -6.77 -6.18
N LEU A 232 2.39 -6.89 -4.99
CA LEU A 232 3.32 -7.97 -4.65
C LEU A 232 2.68 -9.35 -4.76
N GLY A 233 1.44 -9.51 -4.30
CA GLY A 233 0.69 -10.78 -4.43
C GLY A 233 0.22 -11.09 -5.85
N GLN A 234 0.34 -10.14 -6.78
CA GLN A 234 -0.04 -10.29 -8.19
C GLN A 234 1.18 -10.42 -9.13
N LEU A 235 2.40 -10.44 -8.59
CA LEU A 235 3.61 -10.72 -9.38
C LEU A 235 3.72 -12.23 -9.58
N GLU A 236 3.85 -12.67 -10.83
CA GLU A 236 3.92 -14.08 -11.20
C GLU A 236 5.18 -14.75 -10.65
N GLY A 237 6.29 -14.00 -10.55
CA GLY A 237 7.54 -14.52 -10.01
C GLY A 237 7.55 -14.69 -8.48
N VAL A 238 6.58 -14.14 -7.74
CA VAL A 238 6.55 -14.26 -6.27
C VAL A 238 5.97 -15.62 -5.89
N ASP A 239 6.85 -16.61 -5.81
CA ASP A 239 6.57 -17.92 -5.24
C ASP A 239 6.64 -17.93 -3.71
N VAL A 240 6.40 -19.11 -3.12
CA VAL A 240 6.41 -19.30 -1.66
C VAL A 240 7.80 -19.03 -1.04
N GLU A 241 8.89 -19.28 -1.77
CA GLU A 241 10.25 -19.07 -1.28
C GLU A 241 10.58 -17.57 -1.23
N VAL A 242 10.28 -16.83 -2.29
CA VAL A 242 10.42 -15.37 -2.34
C VAL A 242 9.51 -14.70 -1.31
N TYR A 243 8.28 -15.20 -1.19
CA TYR A 243 7.32 -14.72 -0.21
C TYR A 243 7.83 -14.89 1.23
N GLY A 244 8.19 -16.12 1.61
CA GLY A 244 8.63 -16.45 2.97
C GLY A 244 10.01 -15.89 3.32
N GLY A 245 10.92 -15.84 2.34
CA GLY A 245 12.29 -15.36 2.54
C GLY A 245 12.42 -13.85 2.53
N THR A 246 11.61 -13.12 1.74
CA THR A 246 11.81 -11.68 1.50
C THR A 246 10.55 -10.85 1.74
N VAL A 247 9.43 -11.18 1.10
CA VAL A 247 8.24 -10.30 1.08
C VAL A 247 7.58 -10.22 2.45
N LEU A 248 7.22 -11.37 3.03
CA LEU A 248 6.51 -11.44 4.30
C LEU A 248 7.34 -10.86 5.45
N PRO A 249 8.63 -11.23 5.65
CA PRO A 249 9.43 -10.67 6.75
C PRO A 249 9.53 -9.14 6.69
N ARG A 250 9.79 -8.57 5.51
CA ARG A 250 9.93 -7.12 5.34
C ARG A 250 8.59 -6.39 5.48
N ALA A 251 7.49 -6.98 5.02
CA ALA A 251 6.16 -6.43 5.23
C ALA A 251 5.82 -6.40 6.73
N LEU A 252 5.99 -7.53 7.43
CA LEU A 252 5.72 -7.64 8.86
C LEU A 252 6.62 -6.74 9.70
N GLU A 253 7.88 -6.55 9.31
CA GLU A 253 8.78 -5.59 9.95
C GLU A 253 8.15 -4.19 9.95
N GLN A 254 7.63 -3.72 8.81
CA GLN A 254 6.98 -2.41 8.74
C GLN A 254 5.66 -2.35 9.52
N VAL A 255 4.90 -3.45 9.57
CA VAL A 255 3.66 -3.55 10.35
C VAL A 255 3.97 -3.45 11.84
N VAL A 256 4.89 -4.25 12.36
CA VAL A 256 5.25 -4.24 13.78
C VAL A 256 5.93 -2.92 14.18
N ALA A 257 6.85 -2.42 13.36
CA ALA A 257 7.62 -1.20 13.67
C ALA A 257 6.78 0.08 13.69
N CYS A 258 5.63 0.13 12.98
CA CYS A 258 4.85 1.36 12.88
C CYS A 258 4.13 1.74 14.19
N LYS A 259 3.87 0.76 15.08
CA LYS A 259 3.22 0.94 16.39
C LYS A 259 1.94 1.78 16.32
N ASP A 260 1.15 1.60 15.26
CA ASP A 260 -0.08 2.33 15.01
C ASP A 260 -1.25 1.36 14.80
N GLU A 261 -2.29 1.51 15.59
CA GLU A 261 -3.44 0.59 15.67
C GLU A 261 -4.15 0.41 14.32
N ILE A 262 -4.51 1.52 13.66
CA ILE A 262 -5.23 1.51 12.38
C ILE A 262 -4.37 0.86 11.31
N ALA A 263 -3.09 1.22 11.27
CA ALA A 263 -2.16 0.67 10.28
C ALA A 263 -1.92 -0.81 10.49
N GLN A 264 -1.68 -1.24 11.72
CA GLN A 264 -1.42 -2.64 12.03
C GLN A 264 -2.62 -3.53 11.72
N HIS A 265 -3.82 -3.13 12.16
CA HIS A 265 -5.04 -3.90 11.88
C HIS A 265 -5.25 -4.08 10.37
N TYR A 266 -5.24 -2.97 9.63
CA TYR A 266 -5.48 -3.01 8.19
C TYR A 266 -4.39 -3.73 7.40
N LEU A 267 -3.11 -3.52 7.71
CA LEU A 267 -2.02 -4.13 6.96
C LEU A 267 -1.90 -5.63 7.23
N MET A 268 -2.22 -6.08 8.44
CA MET A 268 -2.34 -7.52 8.71
C MET A 268 -3.44 -8.14 7.85
N ASP A 269 -4.58 -7.48 7.72
CA ASP A 269 -5.66 -7.95 6.85
C ASP A 269 -5.23 -7.99 5.38
N CYS A 270 -4.52 -6.97 4.89
CA CYS A 270 -3.96 -6.99 3.54
C CYS A 270 -2.94 -8.12 3.32
N ILE A 271 -2.13 -8.47 4.33
CA ILE A 271 -1.18 -9.59 4.21
C ILE A 271 -1.95 -10.91 4.17
N VAL A 272 -2.94 -11.09 5.03
CA VAL A 272 -3.75 -12.31 5.04
C VAL A 272 -4.48 -12.41 3.69
N GLU A 273 -5.30 -11.44 3.32
CA GLU A 273 -6.16 -11.51 2.13
C GLU A 273 -5.42 -11.36 0.79
N GLY A 274 -4.29 -10.63 0.76
CA GLY A 274 -3.58 -10.29 -0.46
C GLY A 274 -2.67 -11.39 -1.01
N PHE A 275 -2.42 -12.47 -0.26
CA PHE A 275 -1.56 -13.57 -0.67
C PHE A 275 -2.27 -14.94 -0.60
N PRO A 276 -1.87 -15.91 -1.44
CA PRO A 276 -2.41 -17.27 -1.44
C PRO A 276 -2.30 -17.95 -0.07
N LEU A 277 -3.23 -18.85 0.24
CA LEU A 277 -3.24 -19.54 1.53
C LEU A 277 -2.07 -20.53 1.66
N GLU A 278 -1.67 -21.14 0.56
CA GLU A 278 -0.56 -22.07 0.45
C GLU A 278 0.73 -21.42 0.98
N TYR A 279 0.91 -20.13 0.68
CA TYR A 279 2.07 -19.37 1.13
C TYR A 279 2.00 -19.12 2.64
N HIS A 280 0.80 -18.85 3.16
CA HIS A 280 0.56 -18.68 4.59
C HIS A 280 0.72 -19.97 5.37
N LEU A 281 0.43 -21.14 4.80
CA LEU A 281 0.62 -22.43 5.45
C LEU A 281 2.11 -22.73 5.68
N GLU A 282 2.94 -22.52 4.66
CA GLU A 282 4.40 -22.69 4.77
C GLU A 282 5.04 -21.65 5.70
N THR A 283 4.49 -20.44 5.76
CA THR A 283 5.05 -19.33 6.54
C THR A 283 4.29 -19.02 7.84
N LEU A 284 3.38 -19.92 8.26
CA LEU A 284 2.42 -19.67 9.33
C LEU A 284 3.11 -19.25 10.64
N GLY A 285 4.22 -19.90 10.98
CA GLY A 285 5.00 -19.54 12.17
C GLY A 285 5.52 -18.11 12.16
N VAL A 286 5.97 -17.61 11.01
CA VAL A 286 6.46 -16.24 10.84
C VAL A 286 5.30 -15.23 10.95
N LEU A 287 4.17 -15.53 10.32
CA LEU A 287 2.97 -14.71 10.36
C LEU A 287 2.41 -14.59 11.79
N LEU A 288 2.25 -15.72 12.48
CA LEU A 288 1.72 -15.76 13.84
C LEU A 288 2.67 -15.11 14.85
N ALA A 289 3.99 -15.23 14.67
CA ALA A 289 4.98 -14.57 15.53
C ALA A 289 4.91 -13.03 15.50
N ALA A 290 4.21 -12.43 14.54
CA ALA A 290 3.95 -10.99 14.51
C ALA A 290 2.77 -10.56 15.40
N LEU A 291 1.76 -11.43 15.60
CA LEU A 291 0.52 -11.08 16.32
C LEU A 291 0.74 -10.64 17.77
N PRO A 292 1.60 -11.29 18.58
CA PRO A 292 1.92 -10.83 19.93
C PRO A 292 2.60 -9.46 19.97
N LYS A 293 3.31 -9.08 18.90
CA LYS A 293 4.10 -7.84 18.79
C LYS A 293 3.29 -6.63 18.32
N LEU A 294 2.02 -6.83 17.93
CA LEU A 294 1.12 -5.75 17.57
C LEU A 294 0.78 -4.87 18.78
N HIS A 295 0.34 -3.65 18.51
CA HIS A 295 -0.12 -2.71 19.51
C HIS A 295 -1.30 -3.32 20.31
N PRO A 296 -1.38 -3.16 21.64
CA PRO A 296 -2.38 -3.85 22.48
C PRO A 296 -3.83 -3.56 22.12
N SER A 297 -4.11 -2.39 21.55
CA SER A 297 -5.44 -2.02 21.06
C SER A 297 -5.85 -2.76 19.78
N VAL A 298 -4.91 -3.38 19.06
CA VAL A 298 -5.22 -4.12 17.84
C VAL A 298 -5.87 -5.44 18.23
N ASP A 299 -7.02 -5.72 17.63
CA ASP A 299 -7.71 -6.99 17.78
C ASP A 299 -6.96 -8.11 17.03
N ALA A 300 -5.91 -8.64 17.66
CA ALA A 300 -5.15 -9.76 17.12
C ALA A 300 -5.98 -11.06 17.08
N ALA A 301 -7.01 -11.18 17.92
CA ALA A 301 -7.89 -12.34 17.90
C ALA A 301 -8.74 -12.36 16.62
N ALA A 302 -9.23 -11.21 16.16
CA ALA A 302 -9.91 -11.11 14.86
C ALA A 302 -9.00 -11.50 13.69
N VAL A 303 -7.74 -11.08 13.69
CA VAL A 303 -6.76 -11.47 12.65
C VAL A 303 -6.51 -12.99 12.70
N LEU A 304 -6.31 -13.54 13.91
CA LEU A 304 -6.12 -14.98 14.12
C LEU A 304 -7.34 -15.78 13.63
N GLN A 305 -8.55 -15.31 13.94
CA GLN A 305 -9.81 -15.90 13.49
C GLN A 305 -9.88 -15.95 11.96
N ARG A 306 -9.51 -14.87 11.26
CA ARG A 306 -9.50 -14.85 9.78
C ARG A 306 -8.52 -15.86 9.19
N ILE A 307 -7.32 -15.97 9.77
CA ILE A 307 -6.33 -16.97 9.35
C ILE A 307 -6.89 -18.39 9.59
N ALA A 308 -7.43 -18.64 10.78
CA ALA A 308 -8.05 -19.91 11.14
C ALA A 308 -9.20 -20.29 10.20
N ASP A 309 -10.11 -19.35 9.90
CA ASP A 309 -11.25 -19.60 9.01
C ASP A 309 -10.82 -19.96 7.59
N ARG A 310 -9.74 -19.34 7.08
CA ARG A 310 -9.17 -19.69 5.77
C ARG A 310 -8.55 -21.08 5.76
N ILE A 311 -7.78 -21.43 6.80
CA ILE A 311 -7.20 -22.78 6.94
C ILE A 311 -8.31 -23.83 7.06
N ALA A 312 -9.32 -23.57 7.89
CA ALA A 312 -10.45 -24.48 8.07
C ALA A 312 -11.28 -24.65 6.78
N ALA A 313 -11.46 -23.59 5.99
CA ALA A 313 -12.14 -23.66 4.70
C ALA A 313 -11.36 -24.50 3.69
N HIS A 314 -10.03 -24.38 3.67
CA HIS A 314 -9.16 -25.18 2.82
C HIS A 314 -9.21 -26.66 3.18
N ALA A 315 -9.07 -26.99 4.46
CA ALA A 315 -9.20 -28.37 4.95
C ALA A 315 -10.56 -29.00 4.61
N ALA A 316 -11.64 -28.21 4.61
CA ALA A 316 -12.98 -28.69 4.24
C ALA A 316 -13.17 -28.92 2.74
N SER A 317 -12.32 -28.34 1.88
CA SER A 317 -12.47 -28.37 0.41
C SER A 317 -11.96 -29.64 -0.29
N GLY A 318 -11.61 -30.69 0.48
CA GLY A 318 -11.46 -32.04 -0.06
C GLY A 318 -10.02 -32.52 -0.20
N ALA A 319 -9.20 -32.21 0.78
CA ALA A 319 -7.79 -32.48 0.74
C ALA A 319 -7.52 -33.66 1.70
N GLU A 320 -7.73 -34.86 1.16
CA GLU A 320 -7.62 -36.14 1.86
C GLU A 320 -6.20 -36.70 1.71
N GLY A 321 -5.42 -36.68 2.79
CA GLY A 321 -4.07 -37.25 2.77
C GLY A 321 -3.32 -37.11 4.11
N ALA A 322 -2.42 -38.06 4.39
CA ALA A 322 -1.65 -38.07 5.64
C ALA A 322 -0.75 -36.83 5.81
N ALA A 323 -0.21 -36.29 4.71
CA ALA A 323 0.60 -35.07 4.75
C ALA A 323 -0.21 -33.84 5.21
N GLU A 324 -1.49 -33.84 4.90
CA GLU A 324 -2.39 -32.73 5.18
C GLU A 324 -2.95 -32.79 6.59
N GLU A 325 -3.21 -34.00 7.10
CA GLU A 325 -3.48 -34.21 8.52
C GLU A 325 -2.32 -33.71 9.40
N VAL A 326 -1.07 -33.93 8.96
CA VAL A 326 0.13 -33.44 9.64
C VAL A 326 0.22 -31.92 9.56
N ALA A 327 -0.04 -31.31 8.39
CA ALA A 327 -0.05 -29.86 8.23
C ALA A 327 -1.14 -29.19 9.08
N ALA A 328 -2.34 -29.78 9.11
CA ALA A 328 -3.46 -29.39 9.96
C ALA A 328 -3.11 -29.44 11.45
N ALA A 329 -2.51 -30.54 11.92
CA ALA A 329 -2.07 -30.67 13.31
C ALA A 329 -1.04 -29.60 13.67
N ARG A 330 -0.04 -29.40 12.80
CA ARG A 330 0.98 -28.35 12.97
C ARG A 330 0.34 -26.96 13.01
N ALA A 331 -0.67 -26.68 12.18
CA ALA A 331 -1.36 -25.40 12.19
C ALA A 331 -2.11 -25.16 13.51
N CYS A 332 -2.81 -26.17 14.03
CA CYS A 332 -3.45 -26.09 15.35
C CYS A 332 -2.44 -25.81 16.47
N GLU A 333 -1.31 -26.51 16.49
CA GLU A 333 -0.24 -26.29 17.48
C GLU A 333 0.36 -24.88 17.39
N LEU A 334 0.65 -24.39 16.18
CA LEU A 334 1.19 -23.04 15.96
C LEU A 334 0.20 -21.96 16.38
N VAL A 335 -1.09 -22.15 16.08
CA VAL A 335 -2.17 -21.23 16.50
C VAL A 335 -2.32 -21.22 18.02
N LEU A 336 -2.29 -22.39 18.66
CA LEU A 336 -2.35 -22.49 20.12
C LEU A 336 -1.13 -21.82 20.77
N GLY A 337 0.08 -22.08 20.27
CA GLY A 337 1.30 -21.40 20.73
C GLY A 337 1.26 -19.88 20.51
N CYS A 338 0.58 -19.41 19.46
CA CYS A 338 0.31 -17.99 19.28
C CYS A 338 -0.64 -17.43 20.34
N CYS A 339 -1.68 -18.17 20.74
CA CYS A 339 -2.57 -17.78 21.84
C CYS A 339 -1.80 -17.63 23.16
N ASP A 340 -0.91 -18.58 23.45
CA ASP A 340 -0.02 -18.52 24.61
C ASP A 340 0.85 -17.25 24.57
N ALA A 341 1.48 -16.97 23.42
CA ALA A 341 2.32 -15.79 23.23
C ALA A 341 1.54 -14.46 23.30
N ILE A 342 0.27 -14.45 22.86
CA ILE A 342 -0.63 -13.30 23.00
C ILE A 342 -0.97 -13.07 24.48
N ALA A 343 -1.22 -14.14 25.24
CA ALA A 343 -1.53 -14.06 26.67
C ALA A 343 -0.32 -13.59 27.49
N SER A 344 0.89 -14.06 27.13
CA SER A 344 2.15 -13.70 27.80
C SER A 344 2.86 -12.49 27.16
N ALA A 345 2.17 -11.67 26.36
CA ALA A 345 2.77 -10.55 25.66
C ALA A 345 3.32 -9.50 26.66
N GLU A 346 4.43 -8.84 26.30
CA GLU A 346 5.08 -7.82 27.15
C GLU A 346 4.13 -6.69 27.59
N GLN A 347 3.21 -6.31 26.70
CA GLN A 347 2.18 -5.33 27.00
C GLN A 347 0.87 -6.06 27.34
N PRO A 348 0.29 -5.83 28.53
CA PRO A 348 -0.86 -6.57 29.00
C PRO A 348 -2.06 -6.32 28.07
N ARG A 349 -2.73 -7.41 27.71
CA ARG A 349 -3.91 -7.38 26.84
C ARG A 349 -5.20 -7.55 27.66
N PRO A 350 -6.33 -6.99 27.20
CA PRO A 350 -7.61 -7.23 27.84
C PRO A 350 -7.91 -8.74 27.90
N ARG A 351 -8.43 -9.23 29.04
CA ARG A 351 -8.81 -10.65 29.19
C ARG A 351 -9.76 -11.13 28.10
N VAL A 352 -10.66 -10.26 27.66
CA VAL A 352 -11.58 -10.54 26.53
C VAL A 352 -10.80 -10.88 25.26
N ALA A 353 -9.72 -10.17 24.94
CA ALA A 353 -8.91 -10.44 23.76
C ALA A 353 -8.17 -11.79 23.86
N ILE A 354 -7.70 -12.16 25.07
CA ILE A 354 -7.09 -13.46 25.33
C ILE A 354 -8.13 -14.58 25.10
N VAL A 355 -9.32 -14.45 25.70
CA VAL A 355 -10.42 -15.41 25.50
C VAL A 355 -10.80 -15.52 24.03
N SER A 356 -10.93 -14.39 23.31
CA SER A 356 -11.24 -14.40 21.88
C SER A 356 -10.17 -15.12 21.05
N ALA A 357 -8.89 -14.99 21.39
CA ALA A 357 -7.82 -15.70 20.70
C ALA A 357 -7.93 -17.22 20.91
N TYR A 358 -8.13 -17.68 22.15
CA TYR A 358 -8.36 -19.10 22.43
C TYR A 358 -9.67 -19.62 21.81
N SER A 359 -10.71 -18.80 21.75
CA SER A 359 -11.95 -19.13 21.04
C SER A 359 -11.71 -19.37 19.55
N ALA A 360 -10.83 -18.58 18.92
CA ALA A 360 -10.46 -18.76 17.52
C ALA A 360 -9.68 -20.07 17.30
N ALA A 361 -8.74 -20.38 18.19
CA ALA A 361 -8.01 -21.64 18.19
C ALA A 361 -8.94 -22.86 18.39
N LEU A 362 -9.93 -22.72 19.28
CA LEU A 362 -10.93 -23.77 19.52
C LEU A 362 -11.80 -24.00 18.28
N ALA A 363 -12.27 -22.92 17.65
CA ALA A 363 -13.05 -23.01 16.42
C ALA A 363 -12.27 -23.71 15.29
N LEU A 364 -10.98 -23.39 15.13
CA LEU A 364 -10.10 -24.07 14.19
C LEU A 364 -10.00 -25.57 14.48
N THR A 365 -9.67 -25.90 15.73
CA THR A 365 -9.46 -27.28 16.19
C THR A 365 -10.72 -28.13 15.98
N LEU A 366 -11.90 -27.59 16.31
CA LEU A 366 -13.18 -28.29 16.11
C LEU A 366 -13.56 -28.45 14.63
N ARG A 367 -13.08 -27.58 13.74
CA ARG A 367 -13.36 -27.69 12.30
C ARG A 367 -12.45 -28.70 11.61
N ILE A 368 -11.19 -28.78 12.04
CA ILE A 368 -10.17 -29.61 11.39
C ILE A 368 -10.03 -30.99 12.06
N ARG A 369 -10.14 -31.07 13.39
CA ARG A 369 -9.86 -32.27 14.20
C ARG A 369 -10.98 -32.59 15.18
N ARG A 370 -12.15 -32.97 14.64
CA ARG A 370 -13.31 -33.39 15.46
C ARG A 370 -13.04 -34.67 16.28
N ASP A 371 -12.08 -35.46 15.86
CA ASP A 371 -11.69 -36.76 16.40
C ASP A 371 -10.78 -36.67 17.65
N ARG A 372 -10.09 -35.53 17.86
CA ARG A 372 -9.07 -35.37 18.92
C ARG A 372 -9.56 -34.49 20.07
N ILE A 373 -10.34 -35.10 20.96
CA ILE A 373 -10.84 -34.43 22.18
C ILE A 373 -9.69 -33.96 23.09
N GLU A 374 -8.58 -34.70 23.12
CA GLU A 374 -7.38 -34.37 23.90
C GLU A 374 -6.84 -32.96 23.59
N MET A 375 -6.84 -32.55 22.32
CA MET A 375 -6.38 -31.21 21.91
C MET A 375 -7.31 -30.10 22.42
N VAL A 376 -8.62 -30.39 22.50
CA VAL A 376 -9.61 -29.45 23.05
C VAL A 376 -9.41 -29.29 24.55
N ASP A 377 -9.18 -30.39 25.27
CA ASP A 377 -8.90 -30.36 26.72
C ASP A 377 -7.61 -29.59 27.01
N GLU A 378 -6.53 -29.84 26.26
CA GLU A 378 -5.28 -29.09 26.37
C GLU A 378 -5.48 -27.59 26.12
N LEU A 379 -6.23 -27.23 25.07
CA LEU A 379 -6.53 -25.83 24.75
C LEU A 379 -7.27 -25.14 25.89
N LEU A 380 -8.29 -25.78 26.47
CA LEU A 380 -9.05 -25.25 27.59
C LEU A 380 -8.19 -25.12 28.85
N ALA A 381 -7.29 -26.09 29.11
CA ALA A 381 -6.35 -26.04 30.22
C ALA A 381 -5.37 -24.87 30.07
N ARG A 382 -4.81 -24.65 28.87
CA ARG A 382 -3.94 -23.50 28.58
C ARG A 382 -4.69 -22.16 28.70
N ALA A 383 -5.92 -22.08 28.19
CA ALA A 383 -6.75 -20.89 28.34
C ALA A 383 -7.03 -20.57 29.82
N ALA A 384 -7.34 -21.58 30.64
CA ALA A 384 -7.57 -21.41 32.08
C ALA A 384 -6.31 -20.92 32.81
N ALA A 385 -5.14 -21.50 32.48
CA ALA A 385 -3.85 -21.06 33.02
C ALA A 385 -3.53 -19.61 32.63
N ALA A 386 -3.74 -19.25 31.36
CA ALA A 386 -3.50 -17.92 30.83
C ALA A 386 -4.39 -16.83 31.48
N LEU A 387 -5.61 -17.17 31.89
CA LEU A 387 -6.53 -16.25 32.56
C LEU A 387 -6.32 -16.15 34.08
N SER A 388 -5.64 -17.15 34.64
CA SER A 388 -5.32 -17.25 36.07
C SER A 388 -4.00 -16.57 36.43
N ALA A 389 -3.10 -16.42 35.46
CA ALA A 389 -1.90 -15.58 35.54
C ALA A 389 -2.26 -14.08 35.48
#